data_AF-A0A409XVV6-F1
#
_entry.id   AF-A0A409XVV6-F1
#
_cell.length_a   1.000
_cell.length_b   1.000
_cell.length_c   1.000
_cell.angle_alpha   90.00
_cell.angle_beta   90.00
_cell.angle_gamma   90.00
#
_symmetry.space_group_name_H-M   'P 1'
#
loop_
_entity.id
_entity.type
_entity.pdbx_description
1 polymer ?
#
loop_
_entity_poly.entity_id
_entity_poly.type
_entity_poly.pdbx_seq_one_letter_code
_entity_poly.pdbx_strand_id
1 'polypeptide(L)'
;MKGLNIRIGVEGFFCIVCNTPNYYMEPKWFFTNESLMEYMKIAVPVNKGWDITYVGAKLEAFAGCDPINLYRSSKQKVNEMKRQIRMKIGAMLVEITHDKKASMHYIGYEEKIVQRHGIELVGWTYNKLVNPSKLSTSLPGLQKLLDAINDGSCKFIKLTPLQLKERREVLQKAIKDGNIPPPGAHRPCKDRGTKRKRNENCNGSDAENEQPGGRKDQASSREKASESRRQELKSCEIIGVNSADCED
;
A
#
# COMPACT_ATOMS: atom_id res chain seq x y z
N MET A 1 16.81 -25.51 -21.54
CA MET A 1 16.61 -24.05 -21.36
C MET A 1 17.70 -23.15 -21.97
N LYS A 2 18.82 -23.67 -22.53
CA LYS A 2 19.91 -22.83 -23.08
C LYS A 2 19.49 -21.84 -24.19
N GLY A 3 18.42 -22.16 -24.93
CA GLY A 3 17.95 -21.31 -26.04
C GLY A 3 17.35 -19.96 -25.63
N LEU A 4 16.87 -19.79 -24.38
CA LEU A 4 16.30 -18.53 -23.91
C LEU A 4 17.40 -17.51 -23.58
N ASN A 5 18.46 -17.95 -22.89
CA ASN A 5 19.62 -17.12 -22.62
C ASN A 5 20.28 -16.67 -23.94
N ILE A 6 20.53 -17.57 -24.89
CA ILE A 6 21.19 -17.24 -26.16
C ILE A 6 20.44 -16.19 -26.97
N ARG A 7 19.10 -16.13 -26.88
CA ARG A 7 18.28 -15.23 -27.71
C ARG A 7 17.97 -13.89 -27.06
N ILE A 8 17.74 -13.88 -25.74
CA ILE A 8 17.25 -12.69 -25.03
C ILE A 8 18.04 -12.35 -23.76
N GLY A 9 19.08 -13.13 -23.42
CA GLY A 9 19.91 -12.90 -22.24
C GLY A 9 19.17 -13.06 -20.91
N VAL A 10 18.01 -13.72 -20.90
CA VAL A 10 17.22 -13.93 -19.68
C VAL A 10 17.66 -15.21 -18.99
N GLU A 11 18.06 -15.07 -17.73
CA GLU A 11 18.32 -16.17 -16.81
C GLU A 11 17.40 -16.05 -15.58
N GLY A 12 17.12 -17.17 -14.94
CA GLY A 12 16.29 -17.20 -13.75
C GLY A 12 16.23 -18.58 -13.10
N PHE A 13 15.40 -18.67 -12.06
CA PHE A 13 15.10 -19.92 -11.39
C PHE A 13 13.61 -19.94 -11.02
N PHE A 14 13.07 -21.13 -10.83
CA PHE A 14 11.73 -21.31 -10.28
C PHE A 14 11.73 -22.41 -9.22
N CYS A 15 10.88 -22.21 -8.21
CA CYS A 15 10.66 -23.14 -7.11
C CYS A 15 9.22 -23.64 -7.19
N ILE A 16 9.05 -24.96 -7.10
CA ILE A 16 7.75 -25.62 -7.05
C ILE A 16 7.59 -26.19 -5.64
N VAL A 17 6.56 -25.73 -4.93
CA VAL A 17 6.21 -26.19 -3.59
C VAL A 17 4.79 -26.74 -3.58
N CYS A 18 4.54 -27.72 -2.73
CA CYS A 18 3.18 -28.22 -2.50
C CYS A 18 2.45 -27.33 -1.50
N ASN A 19 1.14 -27.18 -1.71
CA ASN A 19 0.26 -26.39 -0.85
C ASN A 19 -0.82 -27.24 -0.16
N THR A 20 -0.79 -28.55 -0.35
CA THR A 20 -1.86 -29.44 0.09
C THR A 20 -1.32 -30.42 1.12
N PRO A 21 -1.99 -30.62 2.26
CA PRO A 21 -1.57 -31.59 3.26
C PRO A 21 -1.69 -33.04 2.77
N ASN A 22 -2.47 -33.28 1.71
CA ASN A 22 -2.77 -34.62 1.19
C ASN A 22 -1.62 -35.22 0.37
N TYR A 23 -0.64 -34.41 -0.03
CA TYR A 23 0.46 -34.85 -0.86
C TYR A 23 1.73 -34.14 -0.41
N TYR A 24 2.66 -34.91 0.15
CA TYR A 24 3.98 -34.42 0.52
C TYR A 24 4.90 -34.43 -0.71
N MET A 25 5.47 -33.27 -1.02
CA MET A 25 6.48 -33.13 -2.05
C MET A 25 7.56 -32.16 -1.55
N GLU A 26 8.81 -32.60 -1.58
CA GLU A 26 9.93 -31.71 -1.32
C GLU A 26 9.96 -30.57 -2.36
N PRO A 27 10.27 -29.32 -1.95
CA PRO A 27 10.42 -28.20 -2.86
C PRO A 27 11.38 -28.51 -4.02
N LYS A 28 10.88 -28.44 -5.26
CA LYS A 28 11.70 -28.68 -6.45
C LYS A 28 12.20 -27.37 -7.03
N TRP A 29 13.51 -27.28 -7.23
CA TRP A 29 14.17 -26.10 -7.75
C TRP A 29 14.73 -26.36 -9.14
N PHE A 30 14.53 -25.40 -10.02
CA PHE A 30 15.06 -25.44 -11.38
C PHE A 30 15.74 -24.12 -11.67
N PHE A 31 17.00 -24.19 -12.10
CA PHE A 31 17.79 -23.04 -12.49
C PHE A 31 18.05 -23.11 -13.99
N THR A 32 17.99 -21.97 -14.68
CA THR A 32 18.40 -21.92 -16.09
C THR A 32 19.91 -22.05 -16.24
N ASN A 33 20.66 -21.65 -15.20
CA ASN A 33 22.10 -21.69 -15.11
C ASN A 33 22.51 -22.08 -13.68
N GLU A 34 23.35 -23.09 -13.53
CA GLU A 34 23.82 -23.57 -12.22
C GLU A 34 24.67 -22.52 -11.49
N SER A 35 25.39 -21.67 -12.21
CA SER A 35 26.18 -20.58 -11.61
C SER A 35 25.33 -19.56 -10.84
N LEU A 36 24.03 -19.45 -11.16
CA LEU A 36 23.11 -18.62 -10.36
C LEU A 36 22.96 -19.15 -8.94
N MET A 37 23.02 -20.47 -8.75
CA MET A 37 22.91 -21.08 -7.43
C MET A 37 24.12 -20.71 -6.56
N GLU A 38 25.32 -20.77 -7.12
CA GLU A 38 26.56 -20.38 -6.43
C GLU A 38 26.58 -18.87 -6.16
N TYR A 39 26.18 -18.06 -7.15
CA TYR A 39 26.06 -16.62 -6.98
C TYR A 39 25.11 -16.26 -5.82
N MET A 40 23.93 -16.88 -5.73
CA MET A 40 22.96 -16.58 -4.67
C MET A 40 23.49 -16.89 -3.26
N LYS A 41 24.30 -17.94 -3.12
CA LYS A 41 24.98 -18.26 -1.85
C LYS A 41 25.94 -17.16 -1.40
N ILE A 42 26.56 -16.45 -2.34
CA ILE A 42 27.52 -15.36 -2.08
C ILE A 42 26.78 -14.01 -1.93
N ALA A 43 25.84 -13.74 -2.83
CA ALA A 43 25.19 -12.43 -2.97
C ALA A 43 24.14 -12.15 -1.89
N VAL A 44 23.51 -13.19 -1.31
CA VAL A 44 22.54 -13.05 -0.23
C VAL A 44 23.29 -13.17 1.11
N PRO A 45 23.45 -12.08 1.90
CA PRO A 45 24.37 -12.05 3.03
C PRO A 45 24.13 -13.12 4.10
N VAL A 46 25.26 -13.60 4.61
CA VAL A 46 25.53 -14.78 5.44
C VAL A 46 24.69 -14.93 6.72
N ASN A 47 24.08 -13.88 7.27
CA ASN A 47 23.32 -13.98 8.54
C ASN A 47 22.04 -14.83 8.45
N LYS A 48 21.63 -15.24 7.25
CA LYS A 48 20.50 -16.17 7.03
C LYS A 48 20.77 -17.32 6.06
N GLY A 49 21.85 -17.28 5.27
CA GLY A 49 22.21 -18.29 4.28
C GLY A 49 21.16 -18.46 3.17
N TRP A 50 21.56 -18.38 1.90
CA TRP A 50 20.73 -18.94 0.83
C TRP A 50 20.82 -20.47 0.88
N ASP A 51 20.03 -21.07 1.76
CA ASP A 51 19.79 -22.50 1.80
C ASP A 51 18.49 -22.81 1.04
N ILE A 52 18.64 -23.56 -0.05
CA ILE A 52 17.56 -23.99 -0.94
C ILE A 52 16.47 -24.74 -0.16
N THR A 53 16.88 -25.53 0.83
CA THR A 53 15.97 -26.31 1.67
C THR A 53 15.19 -25.39 2.60
N TYR A 54 15.89 -24.49 3.31
CA TYR A 54 15.25 -23.50 4.18
C TYR A 54 14.30 -22.57 3.41
N VAL A 55 14.75 -22.00 2.29
CA VAL A 55 13.93 -21.12 1.45
C VAL A 55 12.75 -21.89 0.87
N GLY A 56 12.96 -23.13 0.42
CA GLY A 56 11.91 -24.01 -0.08
C GLY A 56 10.84 -24.28 0.98
N ALA A 57 11.25 -24.67 2.18
CA ALA A 57 10.34 -24.91 3.31
C ALA A 57 9.58 -23.63 3.72
N LYS A 58 10.21 -22.45 3.65
CA LYS A 58 9.52 -21.17 3.89
C LYS A 58 8.50 -20.83 2.80
N LEU A 59 8.82 -21.13 1.54
CA LEU A 59 7.89 -20.96 0.43
C LEU A 59 6.72 -21.96 0.51
N GLU A 60 6.98 -23.20 0.92
CA GLU A 60 5.96 -24.22 1.15
C GLU A 60 5.01 -23.81 2.28
N ALA A 61 5.57 -23.43 3.44
CA ALA A 61 4.77 -22.89 4.55
C ALA A 61 3.97 -21.64 4.15
N PHE A 62 4.49 -20.84 3.22
CA PHE A 62 3.80 -19.67 2.69
C PHE A 62 2.69 -20.02 1.70
N ALA A 63 2.85 -21.05 0.87
CA ALA A 63 1.87 -21.39 -0.15
C ALA A 63 0.46 -21.56 0.44
N GLY A 64 0.37 -22.03 1.70
CA GLY A 64 -0.90 -22.23 2.43
C GLY A 64 -1.31 -21.09 3.35
N CYS A 65 -0.51 -20.03 3.45
CA CYS A 65 -0.75 -18.92 4.36
C CYS A 65 -1.11 -17.63 3.62
N ASP A 66 -2.03 -16.85 4.20
CA ASP A 66 -2.28 -15.49 3.73
C ASP A 66 -1.01 -14.63 3.89
N PRO A 67 -0.54 -13.91 2.86
CA PRO A 67 0.58 -12.97 2.98
C PRO A 67 0.40 -11.90 4.06
N ILE A 68 -0.83 -11.59 4.47
CA ILE A 68 -1.09 -10.70 5.61
C ILE A 68 -0.46 -11.26 6.90
N ASN A 69 -0.34 -12.57 7.05
CA ASN A 69 0.26 -13.19 8.23
C ASN A 69 1.80 -13.06 8.28
N LEU A 70 2.45 -12.76 7.15
CA LEU A 70 3.90 -12.51 7.11
C LEU A 70 4.31 -11.22 7.82
N TYR A 71 3.39 -10.25 7.92
CA TYR A 71 3.69 -8.99 8.58
C TYR A 71 3.79 -9.17 10.09
N ARG A 72 4.96 -8.83 10.63
CA ARG A 72 5.25 -8.93 12.06
C ARG A 72 4.47 -7.90 12.88
N SER A 73 4.28 -6.70 12.33
CA SER A 73 3.61 -5.61 13.03
C SER A 73 2.12 -5.54 12.67
N SER A 74 1.26 -5.32 13.66
CA SER A 74 -0.16 -5.03 13.47
C SER A 74 -0.38 -3.84 12.52
N LYS A 75 0.48 -2.81 12.59
CA LYS A 75 0.43 -1.65 11.69
C LYS A 75 0.68 -2.05 10.23
N GLN A 76 1.61 -2.97 10.00
CA GLN A 76 1.89 -3.47 8.65
C GLN A 76 0.70 -4.27 8.11
N LYS A 77 0.09 -5.14 8.93
CA LYS A 77 -1.14 -5.88 8.58
C LYS A 77 -2.27 -4.93 8.19
N VAL A 78 -2.55 -3.92 9.01
CA VAL A 78 -3.57 -2.89 8.75
C VAL A 78 -3.30 -2.17 7.42
N ASN A 79 -2.05 -1.76 7.18
CA ASN A 79 -1.69 -1.04 5.97
C ASN A 79 -1.86 -1.90 4.71
N GLU A 80 -1.52 -3.20 4.81
CA GLU A 80 -1.72 -4.14 3.72
C GLU A 80 -3.20 -4.37 3.43
N MET A 81 -4.02 -4.62 4.46
CA MET A 81 -5.48 -4.73 4.28
C MET A 81 -6.07 -3.49 3.62
N LYS A 82 -5.67 -2.29 4.07
CA LYS A 82 -6.07 -1.02 3.43
C LYS A 82 -5.62 -0.93 1.97
N ARG A 83 -4.43 -1.45 1.64
CA ARG A 83 -3.93 -1.51 0.25
C ARG A 83 -4.80 -2.44 -0.60
N GLN A 84 -5.08 -3.64 -0.11
CA GLN A 84 -5.92 -4.62 -0.82
C GLN A 84 -7.34 -4.09 -1.06
N ILE A 85 -7.95 -3.46 -0.05
CA ILE A 85 -9.26 -2.82 -0.19
C ILE A 85 -9.24 -1.76 -1.29
N ARG A 86 -8.24 -0.87 -1.33
CA ARG A 86 -8.12 0.15 -2.40
C ARG A 86 -7.97 -0.48 -3.77
N MET A 87 -7.14 -1.50 -3.89
CA MET A 87 -6.90 -2.19 -5.17
C MET A 87 -8.17 -2.86 -5.67
N LYS A 88 -8.89 -3.59 -4.81
CA LYS A 88 -10.14 -4.28 -5.18
C LYS A 88 -11.26 -3.32 -5.54
N ILE A 89 -11.46 -2.26 -4.76
CA ILE A 89 -12.46 -1.21 -5.09
C ILE A 89 -12.12 -0.56 -6.44
N GLY A 90 -10.84 -0.24 -6.67
CA GLY A 90 -10.40 0.31 -7.95
C GLY A 90 -10.66 -0.65 -9.12
N ALA A 91 -10.34 -1.93 -8.96
CA ALA A 91 -10.59 -2.96 -9.96
C ALA A 91 -12.09 -3.10 -10.28
N MET A 92 -12.95 -3.20 -9.25
CA MET A 92 -14.40 -3.28 -9.43
C MET A 92 -14.96 -2.03 -10.12
N LEU A 93 -14.43 -0.85 -9.81
CA LEU A 93 -14.86 0.39 -10.47
C LEU A 93 -14.51 0.37 -11.96
N VAL A 94 -13.28 -0.03 -12.32
CA VAL A 94 -12.83 -0.15 -13.71
C VAL A 94 -13.64 -1.20 -14.46
N GLU A 95 -13.98 -2.31 -13.82
CA GLU A 95 -14.76 -3.39 -14.43
C GLU A 95 -16.17 -2.93 -14.80
N ILE A 96 -16.85 -2.19 -13.93
CA ILE A 96 -18.23 -1.74 -14.17
C ILE A 96 -18.30 -0.54 -15.11
N THR A 97 -17.36 0.40 -14.99
CA THR A 97 -17.29 1.59 -15.86
C THR A 97 -16.71 1.29 -17.24
N HIS A 98 -15.92 0.22 -17.37
CA HIS A 98 -15.05 -0.08 -18.51
C HIS A 98 -13.96 0.99 -18.75
N ASP A 99 -13.74 1.91 -17.81
CA ASP A 99 -12.77 2.98 -17.90
C ASP A 99 -11.51 2.64 -17.09
N LYS A 100 -10.42 2.26 -17.78
CA LYS A 100 -9.13 1.91 -17.12
C LYS A 100 -8.50 3.03 -16.30
N LYS A 101 -8.90 4.28 -16.55
CA LYS A 101 -8.40 5.48 -15.85
C LYS A 101 -9.33 5.92 -14.71
N ALA A 102 -10.46 5.25 -14.51
CA ALA A 102 -11.36 5.58 -13.42
C ALA A 102 -10.66 5.40 -12.07
N SER A 103 -10.79 6.39 -11.20
CA SER A 103 -10.22 6.37 -9.86
C SER A 103 -11.30 6.72 -8.85
N MET A 104 -11.27 6.04 -7.70
CA MET A 104 -12.30 6.18 -6.68
C MET A 104 -12.20 7.54 -5.99
N HIS A 105 -13.27 8.34 -6.09
CA HIS A 105 -13.40 9.60 -5.38
C HIS A 105 -14.30 9.44 -4.15
N TYR A 106 -13.69 9.49 -2.96
CA TYR A 106 -14.43 9.45 -1.69
C TYR A 106 -14.99 10.82 -1.30
N ILE A 107 -14.24 11.90 -1.57
CA ILE A 107 -14.71 13.27 -1.38
C ILE A 107 -15.49 13.68 -2.63
N GLY A 108 -16.76 14.04 -2.45
CA GLY A 108 -17.67 14.29 -3.58
C GLY A 108 -18.05 13.01 -4.32
N TYR A 109 -18.15 11.89 -3.60
CA TYR A 109 -18.55 10.59 -4.14
C TYR A 109 -19.87 10.68 -4.94
N GLU A 110 -20.86 11.39 -4.41
CA GLU A 110 -22.16 11.55 -5.05
C GLU A 110 -22.05 12.24 -6.42
N GLU A 111 -21.27 13.32 -6.52
CA GLU A 111 -21.11 14.07 -7.78
C GLU A 111 -20.21 13.33 -8.79
N LYS A 112 -19.05 12.85 -8.33
CA LYS A 112 -18.00 12.35 -9.22
C LYS A 112 -18.16 10.89 -9.60
N ILE A 113 -18.79 10.09 -8.76
CA ILE A 113 -19.00 8.66 -9.00
C ILE A 113 -20.47 8.42 -9.35
N VAL A 114 -21.39 8.75 -8.45
CA VAL A 114 -22.81 8.42 -8.64
C VAL A 114 -23.42 9.17 -9.82
N GLN A 115 -23.31 10.50 -9.87
CA GLN A 115 -23.92 11.27 -10.96
C GLN A 115 -23.19 11.12 -12.30
N ARG A 116 -21.86 10.99 -12.28
CA ARG A 116 -21.06 10.91 -13.51
C ARG A 116 -21.12 9.53 -14.16
N HIS A 117 -20.97 8.48 -13.37
CA HIS A 117 -20.91 7.11 -13.88
C HIS A 117 -22.21 6.35 -13.71
N GLY A 118 -23.14 6.85 -12.89
CA GLY A 118 -24.41 6.18 -12.66
C GLY A 118 -24.27 4.94 -11.78
N ILE A 119 -23.30 4.92 -10.86
CA ILE A 119 -22.93 3.72 -10.10
C ILE A 119 -23.02 3.99 -8.61
N GLU A 120 -23.53 3.03 -7.87
CA GLU A 120 -23.58 3.05 -6.40
C GLU A 120 -22.86 1.85 -5.78
N LEU A 121 -22.08 2.10 -4.73
CA LEU A 121 -21.50 1.08 -3.87
C LEU A 121 -22.51 0.63 -2.81
N VAL A 122 -22.93 -0.62 -2.89
CA VAL A 122 -23.84 -1.25 -1.92
C VAL A 122 -23.06 -2.24 -1.06
N GLY A 123 -23.47 -2.41 0.21
CA GLY A 123 -22.88 -3.39 1.12
C GLY A 123 -21.60 -2.95 1.84
N TRP A 124 -21.36 -1.65 1.93
CA TRP A 124 -20.25 -1.10 2.70
C TRP A 124 -20.45 -1.35 4.21
N THR A 125 -19.48 -1.96 4.88
CA THR A 125 -19.63 -2.43 6.28
C THR A 125 -19.51 -1.32 7.33
N TYR A 126 -18.96 -0.16 6.98
CA TYR A 126 -18.81 0.97 7.89
C TYR A 126 -19.94 1.98 7.73
N ASN A 127 -20.25 2.72 8.80
CA ASN A 127 -21.30 3.75 8.80
C ASN A 127 -21.06 4.89 7.79
N LYS A 128 -19.79 5.15 7.44
CA LYS A 128 -19.41 6.24 6.53
C LYS A 128 -18.46 5.72 5.46
N LEU A 129 -18.72 6.10 4.21
CA LEU A 129 -17.82 5.85 3.10
C LEU A 129 -16.64 6.84 3.18
N VAL A 130 -15.49 6.33 3.62
CA VAL A 130 -14.26 7.12 3.79
C VAL A 130 -13.12 6.43 3.05
N ASN A 131 -12.14 7.22 2.61
CA ASN A 131 -10.92 6.69 2.03
C ASN A 131 -10.29 5.62 2.95
N PRO A 132 -9.94 4.43 2.44
CA PRO A 132 -9.34 3.35 3.21
C PRO A 132 -8.14 3.75 4.07
N SER A 133 -7.34 4.74 3.64
CA SER A 133 -6.23 5.27 4.45
C SER A 133 -6.70 5.84 5.79
N LYS A 134 -7.86 6.51 5.80
CA LYS A 134 -8.48 7.15 6.97
C LYS A 134 -9.43 6.24 7.74
N LEU A 135 -9.65 5.00 7.30
CA LEU A 135 -10.40 4.02 8.09
C LEU A 135 -9.69 3.72 9.41
N SER A 136 -10.45 3.16 10.36
CA SER A 136 -9.93 2.74 11.65
C SER A 136 -8.72 1.80 11.52
N THR A 137 -7.91 1.76 12.57
CA THR A 137 -6.80 0.81 12.70
C THR A 137 -7.24 -0.54 13.26
N SER A 138 -8.55 -0.77 13.40
CA SER A 138 -9.09 -2.03 13.90
C SER A 138 -9.01 -3.13 12.85
N LEU A 139 -8.19 -4.15 13.13
CA LEU A 139 -8.03 -5.32 12.26
C LEU A 139 -9.35 -6.04 11.97
N PRO A 140 -10.24 -6.32 12.95
CA PRO A 140 -11.47 -7.05 12.68
C PRO A 140 -12.42 -6.30 11.73
N GLY A 141 -12.47 -4.97 11.81
CA GLY A 141 -13.32 -4.16 10.94
C GLY A 141 -12.83 -4.16 9.49
N LEU A 142 -11.52 -4.08 9.30
CA LEU A 142 -10.90 -4.14 7.97
C LEU A 142 -11.03 -5.53 7.35
N GLN A 143 -10.88 -6.59 8.16
CA GLN A 143 -11.09 -7.96 7.71
C GLN A 143 -12.54 -8.16 7.24
N LYS A 144 -13.52 -7.76 8.06
CA LYS A 144 -14.94 -7.87 7.73
C LYS A 144 -15.30 -7.12 6.44
N LEU A 145 -14.68 -5.96 6.20
CA LEU A 145 -14.84 -5.22 4.95
C LEU A 145 -14.19 -5.95 3.76
N LEU A 146 -12.99 -6.50 3.95
CA LEU A 146 -12.28 -7.23 2.91
C LEU A 146 -13.05 -8.51 2.52
N ASP A 147 -13.56 -9.24 3.49
CA ASP A 147 -14.38 -10.44 3.29
C ASP A 147 -15.67 -10.06 2.56
N ALA A 148 -16.37 -9.02 2.99
CA ALA A 148 -17.57 -8.53 2.29
C ALA A 148 -17.30 -8.15 0.82
N ILE A 149 -16.11 -7.62 0.51
CA ILE A 149 -15.69 -7.34 -0.88
C ILE A 149 -15.44 -8.65 -1.65
N ASN A 150 -14.81 -9.65 -1.01
CA ASN A 150 -14.50 -10.94 -1.64
C ASN A 150 -15.76 -11.77 -1.91
N ASP A 151 -16.68 -11.77 -0.96
CA ASP A 151 -17.96 -12.47 -1.04
C ASP A 151 -18.91 -11.80 -2.05
N GLY A 152 -18.58 -10.59 -2.52
CA GLY A 152 -19.42 -9.79 -3.40
C GLY A 152 -20.61 -9.12 -2.71
N SER A 153 -20.66 -9.15 -1.37
CA SER A 153 -21.62 -8.40 -0.57
C SER A 153 -21.42 -6.89 -0.75
N CYS A 154 -20.15 -6.45 -0.80
CA CYS A 154 -19.77 -5.09 -1.11
C CYS A 154 -19.42 -4.97 -2.60
N LYS A 155 -20.37 -4.48 -3.40
CA LYS A 155 -20.20 -4.35 -4.86
C LYS A 155 -20.79 -3.05 -5.39
N PHE A 156 -20.30 -2.65 -6.55
CA PHE A 156 -20.87 -1.56 -7.30
C PHE A 156 -22.06 -2.06 -8.13
N ILE A 157 -23.14 -1.27 -8.16
CA ILE A 157 -24.36 -1.56 -8.93
C ILE A 157 -24.61 -0.36 -9.86
N LYS A 158 -24.92 -0.64 -11.12
CA LYS A 158 -25.36 0.39 -12.07
C LYS A 158 -26.78 0.80 -11.71
N LEU A 159 -26.97 2.09 -11.43
CA LEU A 159 -28.28 2.67 -11.18
C LEU A 159 -29.03 2.85 -12.50
N THR A 160 -30.34 2.71 -12.45
CA THR A 160 -31.19 3.03 -13.59
C THR A 160 -31.24 4.53 -13.83
N PRO A 161 -31.47 5.00 -15.08
CA PRO A 161 -31.55 6.43 -15.38
C PRO A 161 -32.65 7.17 -14.59
N LEU A 162 -33.72 6.47 -14.22
CA LEU A 162 -34.81 7.03 -13.40
C LEU A 162 -34.33 7.31 -11.97
N GLN A 163 -33.68 6.33 -11.33
CA GLN A 163 -33.11 6.49 -9.99
C GLN A 163 -32.05 7.61 -9.94
N LEU A 164 -31.27 7.76 -11.02
CA LEU A 164 -30.29 8.84 -11.12
C LEU A 164 -30.93 10.23 -11.21
N LYS A 165 -32.07 10.36 -11.91
CA LYS A 165 -32.82 11.62 -11.96
C LYS A 165 -33.37 11.98 -10.59
N GLU A 166 -34.01 11.03 -9.92
CA GLU A 166 -34.54 11.23 -8.57
C GLU A 166 -33.44 11.64 -7.59
N ARG A 167 -32.29 10.96 -7.61
CA ARG A 167 -31.14 11.36 -6.77
C ARG A 167 -30.62 12.76 -7.08
N ARG A 168 -30.56 13.12 -8.37
CA ARG A 168 -30.13 14.46 -8.78
C ARG A 168 -31.10 15.51 -8.27
N GLU A 169 -32.40 15.27 -8.33
CA GLU A 169 -33.42 16.19 -7.82
C GLU A 169 -33.36 16.34 -6.30
N VAL A 170 -33.21 15.24 -5.56
CA VAL A 170 -33.03 15.26 -4.09
C VAL A 170 -31.79 16.07 -3.72
N LEU A 171 -30.67 15.85 -4.41
CA LEU A 171 -29.44 16.58 -4.16
C LEU A 171 -29.58 18.07 -4.53
N GLN A 172 -30.25 18.40 -5.63
CA GLN A 172 -30.54 19.79 -5.99
C GLN A 172 -31.43 20.49 -4.96
N LYS A 173 -32.43 19.80 -4.41
CA LYS A 173 -33.24 20.33 -3.30
C LYS A 173 -32.38 20.59 -2.07
N ALA A 174 -31.54 19.63 -1.67
CA ALA A 174 -30.63 19.79 -0.53
C ALA A 174 -29.61 20.94 -0.71
N ILE A 175 -29.16 21.22 -1.94
CA ILE A 175 -28.33 22.39 -2.25
C ILE A 175 -29.14 23.69 -2.10
N LYS A 176 -30.38 23.73 -2.61
CA LYS A 176 -31.26 24.91 -2.48
C LYS A 176 -31.59 25.21 -1.02
N ASP A 177 -31.78 24.17 -0.22
CA ASP A 177 -32.04 24.28 1.21
C ASP A 177 -30.79 24.66 2.02
N GLY A 178 -29.60 24.65 1.40
CA GLY A 178 -28.33 25.02 2.03
C GLY A 178 -27.69 23.95 2.91
N ASN A 179 -28.23 22.73 2.94
CA ASN A 179 -27.70 21.62 3.74
C ASN A 179 -26.38 21.06 3.19
N ILE A 180 -26.16 21.18 1.87
CA ILE A 180 -24.93 20.75 1.21
C ILE A 180 -24.33 21.96 0.51
N PRO A 181 -23.03 22.26 0.69
CA PRO A 181 -22.39 23.35 -0.03
C PRO A 181 -22.50 23.06 -1.54
N PRO A 182 -22.84 24.07 -2.37
CA PRO A 182 -22.87 23.89 -3.81
C PRO A 182 -21.49 23.42 -4.31
N PRO A 183 -21.43 22.63 -5.40
CA PRO A 183 -20.19 22.17 -5.99
C PRO A 183 -19.23 23.34 -6.15
N GLY A 184 -18.19 23.37 -5.33
CA GLY A 184 -17.42 24.59 -5.11
C GLY A 184 -16.74 25.03 -6.40
N ALA A 185 -17.06 26.25 -6.86
CA ALA A 185 -16.20 26.98 -7.78
C ALA A 185 -14.80 27.00 -7.14
N HIS A 186 -13.81 26.44 -7.84
CA HIS A 186 -12.45 26.36 -7.34
C HIS A 186 -12.00 27.77 -6.88
N ARG A 187 -11.60 27.89 -5.60
CA ARG A 187 -11.05 29.16 -5.11
C ARG A 187 -9.89 29.54 -6.05
N PRO A 188 -9.88 30.76 -6.61
CA PRO A 188 -8.78 31.19 -7.45
C PRO A 188 -7.48 31.02 -6.66
N CYS A 189 -6.50 30.37 -7.28
CA CYS A 189 -5.19 30.18 -6.68
C CYS A 189 -4.62 31.55 -6.33
N LYS A 190 -4.08 31.72 -5.11
CA LYS A 190 -3.50 32.99 -4.66
C LYS A 190 -2.38 33.51 -5.57
N ASP A 191 -1.73 32.61 -6.30
CA ASP A 191 -0.62 32.92 -7.20
C ASP A 191 -1.06 33.22 -8.64
N ARG A 192 -2.38 33.30 -8.88
CA ARG A 192 -2.93 33.65 -10.21
C ARG A 192 -2.63 35.13 -10.49
N GLY A 193 -1.51 35.38 -11.16
CA GLY A 193 -1.05 36.72 -11.55
C GLY A 193 0.34 37.09 -11.01
N THR A 194 0.90 36.30 -10.10
CA THR A 194 2.26 36.55 -9.59
C THR A 194 3.27 36.18 -10.67
N LYS A 195 3.96 37.18 -11.25
CA LYS A 195 5.09 36.94 -12.16
C LYS A 195 6.10 36.07 -11.43
N ARG A 196 6.27 34.81 -11.88
CA ARG A 196 7.38 33.98 -11.44
C ARG A 196 8.66 34.75 -11.75
N LYS A 197 9.52 34.98 -10.73
CA LYS A 197 10.84 35.56 -10.96
C LYS A 197 11.55 34.70 -12.01
N ARG A 198 11.79 35.28 -13.18
CA ARG A 198 12.63 34.66 -14.21
C ARG A 198 14.01 34.56 -13.60
N ASN A 199 14.48 33.35 -13.39
CA ASN A 199 15.84 33.13 -12.91
C ASN A 199 16.76 33.55 -14.07
N GLU A 200 17.32 34.76 -13.98
CA GLU A 200 18.34 35.27 -14.89
C GLU A 200 19.66 34.56 -14.57
N ASN A 201 19.79 33.30 -14.97
CA ASN A 201 21.07 32.61 -14.94
C ASN A 201 21.13 31.57 -16.06
N CYS A 202 20.87 32.03 -17.29
CA CYS A 202 21.11 31.29 -18.52
C CYS A 202 21.38 32.26 -19.67
N ASN A 203 22.65 32.67 -19.78
CA ASN A 203 23.44 33.00 -20.98
C ASN A 203 24.72 33.69 -20.46
N GLY A 204 25.97 33.25 -20.67
CA GLY A 204 26.54 32.22 -21.52
C GLY A 204 27.93 32.73 -21.94
N SER A 205 29.01 31.96 -21.73
CA SER A 205 30.23 32.01 -22.53
C SER A 205 31.20 30.91 -22.12
N ASP A 206 31.68 30.19 -23.13
CA ASP A 206 32.81 29.28 -23.10
C ASP A 206 34.06 29.89 -22.45
N ALA A 207 34.69 29.14 -21.56
CA ALA A 207 36.13 29.20 -21.30
C ALA A 207 36.56 27.88 -20.64
N GLU A 208 37.59 27.29 -21.22
CA GLU A 208 38.20 26.02 -20.81
C GLU A 208 38.78 26.07 -19.38
N ASN A 209 38.84 24.87 -18.81
CA ASN A 209 39.93 24.35 -17.98
C ASN A 209 39.75 24.24 -16.45
N GLU A 210 40.05 23.00 -16.02
CA GLU A 210 40.55 22.50 -14.72
C GLU A 210 39.69 22.54 -13.42
N GLN A 211 39.43 21.32 -12.93
CA GLN A 211 39.23 20.94 -11.51
C GLN A 211 40.44 21.35 -10.63
N PRO A 212 40.42 21.22 -9.28
CA PRO A 212 39.37 20.74 -8.37
C PRO A 212 39.12 21.67 -7.15
N GLY A 213 38.04 21.43 -6.41
CA GLY A 213 38.04 21.67 -4.96
C GLY A 213 36.85 22.42 -4.38
N GLY A 214 36.14 21.72 -3.48
CA GLY A 214 35.70 22.31 -2.21
C GLY A 214 34.33 22.99 -2.15
N ARG A 215 33.36 22.29 -1.55
CA ARG A 215 32.30 22.84 -0.67
C ARG A 215 31.71 21.66 0.12
N LYS A 216 32.09 21.43 1.38
CA LYS A 216 31.64 22.11 2.61
C LYS A 216 30.12 22.32 2.68
N ASP A 217 29.51 21.36 3.38
CA ASP A 217 28.56 21.49 4.49
C ASP A 217 27.33 22.39 4.34
N GLN A 218 26.15 21.73 4.39
CA GLN A 218 25.10 22.11 5.33
C GLN A 218 24.18 20.91 5.62
N ALA A 219 24.68 20.00 6.45
CA ALA A 219 23.88 19.10 7.28
C ALA A 219 23.86 19.69 8.70
N SER A 220 22.73 20.24 9.13
CA SER A 220 22.51 20.62 10.54
C SER A 220 21.03 20.95 10.74
N SER A 221 20.27 19.97 11.24
CA SER A 221 19.01 20.21 12.00
C SER A 221 18.24 18.93 12.40
N ARG A 222 18.76 17.70 12.23
CA ARG A 222 18.02 16.48 12.60
C ARG A 222 18.60 15.58 13.70
N GLU A 223 19.68 15.97 14.36
CA GLU A 223 20.44 15.09 15.26
C GLU A 223 20.48 15.58 16.72
N LYS A 224 19.37 16.11 17.25
CA LYS A 224 19.24 16.40 18.70
C LYS A 224 17.98 15.82 19.36
N ALA A 225 17.17 15.03 18.64
CA ALA A 225 15.97 14.40 19.20
C ALA A 225 16.16 12.92 19.59
N SER A 226 17.29 12.30 19.24
CA SER A 226 17.52 10.85 19.43
C SER A 226 18.29 10.49 20.71
N GLU A 227 18.94 11.45 21.37
CA GLU A 227 19.83 11.15 22.50
C GLU A 227 19.16 11.33 23.87
N SER A 228 18.15 12.21 23.98
CA SER A 228 17.36 12.37 25.21
C SER A 228 16.46 11.15 25.50
N ARG A 229 16.09 10.35 24.49
CA ARG A 229 15.20 9.19 24.66
C ARG A 229 15.91 7.91 25.11
N ARG A 230 17.25 7.91 25.19
CA ARG A 230 18.05 6.75 25.58
C ARG A 230 18.47 6.75 27.06
N GLN A 231 18.27 7.86 27.77
CA GLN A 231 18.54 7.97 29.21
C GLN A 231 17.32 7.68 30.12
N GLU A 232 16.09 7.71 29.61
CA GLU A 232 14.87 7.43 30.42
C GLU A 232 14.55 5.94 30.61
N LEU A 233 15.25 5.01 29.95
CA LEU A 233 14.96 3.57 30.03
C LEU A 233 15.85 2.80 31.04
N LYS A 234 16.67 3.50 31.85
CA LYS A 234 17.55 2.88 32.85
C LYS A 234 17.09 3.01 34.31
N SER A 235 15.94 3.60 34.58
CA SER A 235 15.46 3.88 35.95
C SER A 235 14.22 3.07 36.38
N CYS A 236 13.83 2.03 35.65
CA CYS A 236 12.72 1.16 36.05
C CYS A 236 13.14 -0.31 36.11
N GLU A 237 14.05 -0.64 37.02
CA GLU A 237 14.13 -1.98 37.60
C GLU A 237 14.33 -1.84 39.11
N ILE A 238 13.74 -2.79 39.84
CA ILE A 238 13.77 -3.01 41.30
C ILE A 238 12.59 -2.39 42.06
N ILE A 239 11.48 -3.14 42.13
CA ILE A 239 10.81 -3.41 43.41
C ILE A 239 10.47 -4.90 43.43
N GLY A 240 11.09 -5.61 44.37
CA GLY A 240 10.83 -7.02 44.65
C GLY A 240 9.50 -7.22 45.38
N VAL A 241 8.94 -8.41 45.25
CA VAL A 241 7.86 -8.87 46.13
C VAL A 241 8.20 -10.27 46.61
N ASN A 242 8.12 -10.37 47.94
CA ASN A 242 8.45 -11.50 48.79
C ASN A 242 7.60 -12.73 48.50
N SER A 243 8.23 -13.90 48.67
CA SER A 243 7.55 -15.18 48.87
C SER A 243 7.16 -15.28 50.33
N ALA A 244 5.86 -15.46 50.58
CA ALA A 244 5.32 -15.87 51.87
C ALA A 244 4.31 -17.00 51.62
N ASP A 245 4.63 -18.13 52.24
CA ASP A 245 3.83 -19.26 52.70
C ASP A 245 2.30 -19.13 52.68
N CYS A 246 1.63 -20.23 52.29
CA CYS A 246 0.40 -20.73 52.92
C CYS A 246 0.17 -22.22 52.57
N GLU A 247 0.03 -23.03 53.61
CA GLU A 247 -0.62 -24.36 53.73
C GLU A 247 -2.05 -24.32 53.12
N ASP A 248 -2.74 -25.37 52.66
CA ASP A 248 -2.84 -26.80 53.02
C ASP A 248 -2.99 -27.69 51.76
#